data_AF-A0A366DY93-F1
#
_entry.id   AF-A0A366DY93-F1
#
_cell.length_a   1.000
_cell.length_b   1.000
_cell.length_c   1.000
_cell.angle_alpha   90.00
_cell.angle_beta   90.00
_cell.angle_gamma   90.00
#
_symmetry.space_group_name_H-M   'P 1'
#
loop_
_entity.id
_entity.type
_entity.pdbx_description
1 polymer ?
#
loop_
_entity_poly.entity_id
_entity_poly.type
_entity_poly.pdbx_seq_one_letter_code
_entity_poly.pdbx_strand_id
1 'polypeptide(L)'
;MAKISKRVAKIREGVEPMKLYDLGTALGLVKERAVAKFDETIEVSMNLGVDPRHADQMVRGVVNLPNGTGRTVRVAVFARGDKAEEAKKAGADIVGAEDLYEIINGGNIDFDRCIATPDMMPLVGRLGKVLGPRGMMPNPKVGTVTVDVAGAVKASKGGAVEFRVEKAGIIHAGIGKASFEVKALEENIRAFADAVLKAKPAGAKGEYLKRVAVSSTMGVGVKVEPASVKIV
;
A
#
# COMPACT_ATOMS: atom_id res chain seq x y z
N MET A 1 31.53 14.96 0.41
CA MET A 1 30.52 13.88 0.41
C MET A 1 30.28 13.41 1.82
N ALA A 2 29.02 13.21 2.23
CA ALA A 2 28.70 12.73 3.56
C ALA A 2 29.29 11.32 3.78
N LYS A 3 29.87 11.09 4.96
CA LYS A 3 30.49 9.80 5.33
C LYS A 3 29.40 8.71 5.37
N ILE A 4 29.55 7.68 4.53
CA ILE A 4 28.65 6.52 4.53
C ILE A 4 28.85 5.75 5.84
N SER A 5 27.75 5.42 6.53
CA SER A 5 27.82 4.64 7.75
C SER A 5 28.29 3.20 7.47
N LYS A 6 29.03 2.61 8.40
CA LYS A 6 29.54 1.23 8.27
C LYS A 6 28.43 0.22 7.94
N ARG A 7 27.25 0.42 8.53
CA ARG A 7 26.06 -0.41 8.27
C ARG A 7 25.61 -0.32 6.81
N VAL A 8 25.47 0.90 6.26
CA VAL A 8 25.03 1.10 4.87
C VAL A 8 26.07 0.57 3.88
N ALA A 9 27.36 0.72 4.18
CA ALA A 9 28.42 0.15 3.35
C ALA A 9 28.29 -1.38 3.25
N LYS A 10 28.09 -2.07 4.38
CA LYS A 10 27.94 -3.53 4.43
C LYS A 10 26.69 -4.03 3.69
N ILE A 11 25.56 -3.33 3.81
CA ILE A 11 24.31 -3.70 3.13
C ILE A 11 24.45 -3.55 1.60
N ARG A 12 25.23 -2.57 1.12
CA ARG A 12 25.49 -2.35 -0.32
C ARG A 12 26.52 -3.30 -0.92
N GLU A 13 27.31 -3.96 -0.08
CA GLU A 13 28.37 -4.87 -0.52
C GLU A 13 27.76 -6.06 -1.27
N GLY A 14 28.30 -6.34 -2.47
CA GLY A 14 27.83 -7.41 -3.36
C GLY A 14 26.51 -7.14 -4.09
N VAL A 15 25.89 -5.97 -3.93
CA VAL A 15 24.66 -5.58 -4.66
C VAL A 15 25.03 -4.64 -5.79
N GLU A 16 24.88 -5.11 -7.02
CA GLU A 16 25.20 -4.34 -8.22
C GLU A 16 24.02 -3.41 -8.59
N PRO A 17 24.19 -2.08 -8.59
CA PRO A 17 23.06 -1.15 -8.76
C PRO A 17 22.36 -1.19 -10.13
N MET A 18 23.05 -1.67 -11.16
CA MET A 18 22.55 -1.70 -12.54
C MET A 18 22.15 -3.10 -13.00
N LYS A 19 22.48 -4.13 -12.23
CA LYS A 19 22.11 -5.51 -12.54
C LYS A 19 20.62 -5.72 -12.28
N LEU A 20 19.99 -6.42 -13.21
CA LEU A 20 18.62 -6.91 -13.04
C LEU A 20 18.71 -8.32 -12.45
N TYR A 21 18.08 -8.50 -11.30
CA TYR A 21 17.97 -9.79 -10.64
C TYR A 21 16.60 -10.39 -10.93
N ASP A 22 16.50 -11.72 -10.90
CA ASP A 22 15.21 -12.38 -10.84
C ASP A 22 14.53 -12.07 -9.49
N LEU A 23 13.20 -12.16 -9.46
CA LEU A 23 12.41 -11.79 -8.29
C LEU A 23 12.77 -12.58 -7.03
N GLY A 24 13.03 -13.89 -7.16
CA GLY A 24 13.38 -14.76 -6.05
C GLY A 24 14.73 -14.40 -5.43
N THR A 25 15.76 -14.25 -6.27
CA THR A 25 17.11 -13.83 -5.84
C THR A 25 17.07 -12.42 -5.25
N ALA A 26 16.33 -11.49 -5.86
CA ALA A 26 16.19 -10.14 -5.33
C ALA A 26 15.58 -10.12 -3.92
N LEU A 27 14.52 -10.89 -3.70
CA LEU A 27 13.90 -11.03 -2.37
C LEU A 27 14.84 -11.67 -1.35
N GLY A 28 15.60 -12.70 -1.75
CA GLY A 28 16.64 -13.30 -0.92
C GLY A 28 17.69 -12.28 -0.48
N LEU A 29 18.22 -11.51 -1.43
CA LEU A 29 19.23 -10.48 -1.17
C LEU A 29 18.70 -9.39 -0.23
N VAL A 30 17.47 -8.91 -0.45
CA VAL A 30 16.84 -7.87 0.37
C VAL A 30 16.61 -8.38 1.80
N LYS A 31 16.09 -9.61 1.96
CA LYS A 31 15.80 -10.21 3.27
C LYS A 31 17.06 -10.47 4.08
N GLU A 32 18.13 -10.99 3.47
CA GLU A 32 19.44 -11.19 4.12
C GLU A 32 20.02 -9.87 4.66
N ARG A 33 19.69 -8.75 3.99
CA ARG A 33 20.22 -7.42 4.28
C ARG A 33 19.31 -6.57 5.15
N ALA A 34 18.15 -7.09 5.55
CA ALA A 34 17.23 -6.47 6.51
C ALA A 34 17.74 -6.68 7.95
N VAL A 35 18.73 -5.88 8.35
CA VAL A 35 19.46 -6.02 9.62
C VAL A 35 19.01 -5.02 10.70
N ALA A 36 17.88 -4.34 10.52
CA ALA A 36 17.32 -3.50 11.58
C ALA A 36 16.87 -4.33 12.80
N LYS A 37 16.72 -3.66 13.94
CA LYS A 37 16.30 -4.30 15.21
C LYS A 37 14.82 -4.69 15.22
N PHE A 38 14.04 -4.21 14.25
CA PHE A 38 12.61 -4.48 14.12
C PHE A 38 12.36 -5.21 12.80
N ASP A 39 11.20 -5.87 12.70
CA ASP A 39 10.81 -6.58 11.48
C ASP A 39 10.48 -5.58 10.35
N GLU A 40 11.45 -5.42 9.45
CA GLU A 40 11.40 -4.48 8.34
C GLU A 40 10.24 -4.83 7.39
N THR A 41 9.64 -3.80 6.79
CA THR A 41 8.66 -4.00 5.73
C THR A 41 9.38 -4.14 4.40
N ILE A 42 9.02 -5.15 3.62
CA ILE A 42 9.45 -5.30 2.23
C ILE A 42 8.51 -4.52 1.35
N GLU A 43 9.07 -3.64 0.55
CA GLU A 43 8.36 -2.71 -0.32
C GLU A 43 8.75 -2.95 -1.78
N VAL A 44 7.77 -2.75 -2.68
CA VAL A 44 7.98 -2.74 -4.11
C VAL A 44 7.75 -1.34 -4.65
N SER A 45 8.63 -0.92 -5.55
CA SER A 45 8.53 0.32 -6.30
C SER A 45 8.46 0.00 -7.79
N MET A 46 7.38 0.41 -8.44
CA MET A 46 7.13 0.17 -9.86
C MET A 46 7.07 1.51 -10.59
N ASN A 47 8.01 1.74 -11.51
CA ASN A 47 8.01 2.91 -12.38
C ASN A 47 7.13 2.63 -13.60
N LEU A 48 6.09 3.44 -13.77
CA LEU A 48 5.11 3.30 -14.83
C LEU A 48 5.31 4.29 -15.97
N GLY A 49 4.86 3.90 -17.15
CA GLY A 49 4.80 4.73 -18.36
C GLY A 49 3.60 5.65 -18.43
N VAL A 50 3.22 6.31 -17.33
CA VAL A 50 2.08 7.22 -17.27
C VAL A 50 2.51 8.61 -16.83
N ASP A 51 1.80 9.63 -17.30
CA ASP A 51 1.92 11.00 -16.79
C ASP A 51 0.75 11.31 -15.83
N PRO A 52 0.98 11.23 -14.51
CA PRO A 52 -0.06 11.41 -13.49
C PRO A 52 -0.62 12.84 -13.42
N ARG A 53 -0.05 13.80 -14.17
CA ARG A 53 -0.61 15.15 -14.33
C ARG A 53 -1.89 15.14 -15.15
N HIS A 54 -2.04 14.14 -16.03
CA HIS A 54 -3.22 13.94 -16.84
C HIS A 54 -4.21 13.01 -16.12
N ALA A 55 -5.46 13.45 -15.95
CA ALA A 55 -6.47 12.73 -15.17
C ALA A 55 -6.83 11.36 -15.77
N ASP A 56 -6.75 11.22 -17.09
CA ASP A 56 -6.98 9.99 -17.86
C ASP A 56 -5.83 8.98 -17.74
N GLN A 57 -4.67 9.38 -17.20
CA GLN A 57 -3.51 8.52 -16.97
C GLN A 57 -3.27 8.24 -15.48
N MET A 58 -4.19 8.65 -14.60
CA MET A 58 -4.08 8.41 -13.17
C MET A 58 -4.36 6.93 -12.84
N VAL A 59 -3.34 6.24 -12.34
CA VAL A 59 -3.45 4.84 -11.88
C VAL A 59 -3.78 4.83 -10.39
N ARG A 60 -4.91 4.22 -10.04
CA ARG A 60 -5.31 3.99 -8.66
C ARG A 60 -6.10 2.69 -8.57
N GLY A 61 -5.85 1.92 -7.53
CA GLY A 61 -6.56 0.68 -7.29
C GLY A 61 -6.32 0.13 -5.90
N VAL A 62 -6.93 -1.02 -5.65
CA VAL A 62 -6.75 -1.81 -4.43
C VAL A 62 -6.46 -3.24 -4.85
N VAL A 63 -5.58 -3.90 -4.11
CA VAL A 63 -5.33 -5.33 -4.23
C VAL A 63 -5.33 -5.96 -2.85
N ASN A 64 -5.98 -7.11 -2.72
CA ASN A 64 -5.86 -7.94 -1.54
C ASN A 64 -4.67 -8.86 -1.74
N LEU A 65 -3.66 -8.74 -0.87
CA LEU A 65 -2.51 -9.61 -0.92
C LEU A 65 -2.87 -10.99 -0.37
N PRO A 66 -2.56 -12.10 -1.07
CA PRO A 66 -2.94 -13.45 -0.67
C PRO A 66 -2.37 -13.86 0.69
N ASN A 67 -1.15 -13.42 1.01
CA ASN A 67 -0.49 -13.71 2.28
C ASN A 67 -0.60 -12.54 3.30
N GLY A 68 -1.42 -11.52 2.99
CA GLY A 68 -1.53 -10.30 3.81
C GLY A 68 -0.27 -9.44 3.83
N THR A 69 -0.28 -8.36 4.62
CA THR A 69 0.84 -7.41 4.76
C THR A 69 1.69 -7.63 6.02
N GLY A 70 1.24 -8.48 6.95
CA GLY A 70 1.89 -8.68 8.25
C GLY A 70 1.81 -7.46 9.20
N ARG A 71 1.00 -6.46 8.88
CA ARG A 71 0.74 -5.29 9.73
C ARG A 71 -0.67 -5.38 10.32
N THR A 72 -0.78 -5.19 11.63
CA THR A 72 -2.07 -4.96 12.28
C THR A 72 -2.54 -3.55 11.93
N VAL A 73 -3.58 -3.46 11.11
CA VAL A 73 -4.18 -2.19 10.66
C VAL A 73 -5.35 -1.86 11.57
N ARG A 74 -5.33 -0.66 12.17
CA ARG A 74 -6.47 -0.15 12.93
C ARG A 74 -7.47 0.53 12.01
N VAL A 75 -8.72 0.07 12.04
CA VAL A 75 -9.78 0.50 11.14
C VAL A 75 -10.82 1.31 11.91
N ALA A 76 -10.99 2.57 11.52
CA ALA A 76 -12.07 3.43 11.97
C ALA A 76 -13.20 3.43 10.94
N VAL A 77 -14.44 3.36 11.42
CA VAL A 77 -15.64 3.31 10.57
C VAL A 77 -16.60 4.43 10.95
N PHE A 78 -16.95 5.25 9.96
CA PHE A 78 -18.04 6.21 10.04
C PHE A 78 -19.34 5.57 9.56
N ALA A 79 -20.20 5.22 10.50
CA ALA A 79 -21.50 4.60 10.23
C ALA A 79 -22.49 4.90 11.36
N ARG A 80 -23.79 4.78 11.08
CA ARG A 80 -24.89 4.93 12.05
C ARG A 80 -25.78 3.71 12.09
N GLY A 81 -26.52 3.55 13.19
CA GLY A 81 -27.54 2.51 13.36
C GLY A 81 -26.99 1.11 13.12
N ASP A 82 -27.71 0.32 12.33
CA ASP A 82 -27.38 -1.08 12.04
C ASP A 82 -25.99 -1.27 11.42
N LYS A 83 -25.54 -0.30 10.61
CA LYS A 83 -24.22 -0.34 9.96
C LYS A 83 -23.08 -0.15 10.93
N ALA A 84 -23.31 0.57 12.04
CA ALA A 84 -22.32 0.68 13.11
C ALA A 84 -22.16 -0.66 13.84
N GLU A 85 -23.27 -1.36 14.12
CA GLU A 85 -23.23 -2.67 14.77
C GLU A 85 -22.63 -3.76 13.86
N GLU A 86 -22.91 -3.73 12.55
CA GLU A 86 -22.23 -4.58 11.56
C GLU A 86 -20.71 -4.36 11.57
N ALA A 87 -20.26 -3.10 11.61
CA ALA A 87 -18.85 -2.74 11.64
C ALA A 87 -18.14 -3.28 12.90
N LYS A 88 -18.76 -3.11 14.07
CA LYS A 88 -18.25 -3.63 15.34
C LYS A 88 -18.12 -5.16 15.29
N LYS A 89 -19.16 -5.86 14.80
CA LYS A 89 -19.14 -7.32 14.63
C LYS A 89 -18.10 -7.81 13.63
N ALA A 90 -17.81 -7.01 12.60
CA ALA A 90 -16.75 -7.29 11.63
C ALA A 90 -15.34 -7.06 12.20
N GLY A 91 -15.23 -6.52 13.41
CA GLY A 91 -13.99 -6.28 14.11
C GLY A 91 -13.38 -4.91 13.83
N ALA A 92 -14.17 -3.88 13.52
CA ALA A 92 -13.66 -2.51 13.47
C ALA A 92 -13.18 -2.06 14.87
N ASP A 93 -12.05 -1.34 14.91
CA ASP A 93 -11.44 -0.91 16.18
C ASP A 93 -12.15 0.32 16.76
N ILE A 94 -12.60 1.22 15.88
CA ILE A 94 -13.31 2.45 16.25
C ILE A 94 -14.52 2.58 15.34
N VAL A 95 -15.70 2.80 15.92
CA VAL A 95 -16.95 3.02 15.16
C VAL A 95 -17.68 4.19 15.78
N GLY A 96 -18.05 5.17 14.96
CA GLY A 96 -18.77 6.35 15.42
C GLY A 96 -19.28 7.24 14.28
N ALA A 97 -19.90 8.36 14.67
CA ALA A 97 -20.47 9.35 13.76
C ALA A 97 -19.99 10.76 14.15
N GLU A 98 -20.83 11.59 14.77
CA GLU A 98 -20.45 12.93 15.24
C GLU A 98 -19.35 12.92 16.30
N ASP A 99 -19.40 11.97 17.22
CA ASP A 99 -18.41 11.76 18.29
C ASP A 99 -17.01 11.48 17.71
N LEU A 100 -16.93 10.58 16.73
CA LEU A 100 -15.69 10.26 16.04
C LEU A 100 -15.17 11.47 15.22
N TYR A 101 -16.09 12.25 14.65
CA TYR A 101 -15.74 13.50 13.96
C TYR A 101 -15.06 14.50 14.89
N GLU A 102 -15.61 14.72 16.09
CA GLU A 102 -15.04 15.66 17.06
C GLU A 102 -13.66 15.21 17.54
N ILE A 103 -13.47 13.92 17.83
CA ILE A 103 -12.18 13.35 18.24
C ILE A 103 -11.10 13.58 17.17
N ILE A 104 -11.43 13.32 15.90
CA ILE A 104 -10.48 13.48 14.78
C ILE A 104 -10.21 14.96 14.49
N ASN A 105 -11.24 15.80 14.57
CA ASN A 105 -11.11 17.24 14.38
C ASN A 105 -10.28 17.89 15.50
N GLY A 106 -10.36 17.35 16.72
CA GLY A 106 -9.49 17.67 17.85
C GLY A 106 -8.04 17.19 17.70
N GLY A 107 -7.72 16.48 16.61
CA GLY A 107 -6.37 16.04 16.26
C GLY A 107 -5.98 14.66 16.79
N ASN A 108 -6.89 13.97 17.50
CA ASN A 108 -6.62 12.63 17.98
C ASN A 108 -6.97 11.60 16.90
N ILE A 109 -5.94 11.01 16.30
CA ILE A 109 -6.07 10.04 15.21
C ILE A 109 -5.32 8.79 15.60
N ASP A 110 -6.06 7.77 15.97
CA ASP A 110 -5.52 6.51 16.46
C ASP A 110 -5.92 5.31 15.56
N PHE A 111 -5.98 5.55 14.25
CA PHE A 111 -6.29 4.55 13.24
C PHE A 111 -5.46 4.75 11.97
N ASP A 112 -5.35 3.70 11.15
CA ASP A 112 -4.59 3.69 9.90
C ASP A 112 -5.49 3.72 8.65
N ARG A 113 -6.72 3.21 8.78
CA ARG A 113 -7.71 3.16 7.70
C ARG A 113 -9.04 3.71 8.16
N CYS A 114 -9.68 4.46 7.27
CA CYS A 114 -11.00 5.01 7.48
C CYS A 114 -11.96 4.41 6.43
N ILE A 115 -13.10 3.91 6.89
CA ILE A 115 -14.21 3.46 6.05
C ILE A 115 -15.41 4.32 6.39
N ALA A 116 -16.23 4.67 5.40
CA ALA A 116 -17.44 5.44 5.63
C ALA A 116 -18.62 4.86 4.84
N THR A 117 -19.81 4.98 5.40
CA THR A 117 -21.04 4.79 4.61
C THR A 117 -21.34 6.06 3.78
N PRO A 118 -22.02 5.95 2.62
CA PRO A 118 -22.26 7.10 1.74
C PRO A 118 -23.00 8.27 2.41
N ASP A 119 -23.90 7.98 3.34
CA ASP A 119 -24.66 8.94 4.15
C ASP A 119 -23.77 9.75 5.12
N MET A 120 -22.63 9.21 5.51
CA MET A 120 -21.68 9.87 6.43
C MET A 120 -20.62 10.72 5.72
N MET A 121 -20.57 10.68 4.38
CA MET A 121 -19.59 11.44 3.60
C MET A 121 -19.67 12.97 3.77
N PRO A 122 -20.84 13.62 3.96
CA PRO A 122 -20.88 15.06 4.25
C PRO A 122 -20.15 15.45 5.54
N LEU A 123 -20.17 14.57 6.55
CA LEU A 123 -19.46 14.78 7.81
C LEU A 123 -17.95 14.54 7.63
N VAL A 124 -17.59 13.41 7.03
CA VAL A 124 -16.18 13.05 6.75
C VAL A 124 -15.51 14.05 5.79
N GLY A 125 -16.26 14.61 4.84
CA GLY A 125 -15.78 15.64 3.92
C GLY A 125 -15.25 16.89 4.62
N ARG A 126 -15.83 17.26 5.77
CA ARG A 126 -15.34 18.37 6.60
C ARG A 126 -13.97 18.09 7.23
N LEU A 127 -13.63 16.81 7.43
CA LEU A 127 -12.30 16.37 7.90
C LEU A 127 -11.25 16.32 6.79
N GLY A 128 -11.58 16.74 5.56
CA GLY A 128 -10.65 16.69 4.42
C GLY A 128 -9.31 17.39 4.66
N LYS A 129 -9.29 18.47 5.47
CA LYS A 129 -8.04 19.16 5.84
C LYS A 129 -7.11 18.31 6.71
N VAL A 130 -7.67 17.39 7.50
CA VAL A 130 -6.92 16.53 8.43
C VAL A 130 -6.61 15.17 7.81
N LEU A 131 -7.63 14.50 7.25
CA LEU A 131 -7.50 13.16 6.68
C LEU A 131 -6.90 13.16 5.26
N GLY A 132 -7.07 14.25 4.51
CA GLY A 132 -6.60 14.37 3.13
C GLY A 132 -5.07 14.30 3.00
N PRO A 133 -4.29 15.16 3.69
CA PRO A 133 -2.83 15.13 3.62
C PRO A 133 -2.22 13.81 4.10
N ARG A 134 -2.91 13.10 4.99
CA ARG A 134 -2.50 11.79 5.52
C ARG A 134 -2.93 10.62 4.64
N GLY A 135 -3.69 10.86 3.56
CA GLY A 135 -4.16 9.82 2.65
C GLY A 135 -5.20 8.87 3.26
N MET A 136 -5.78 9.21 4.42
CA MET A 136 -6.76 8.37 5.13
C MET A 136 -8.20 8.71 4.76
N MET A 137 -8.41 9.62 3.81
CA MET A 137 -9.75 10.01 3.38
C MET A 137 -10.45 8.85 2.62
N PRO A 138 -11.63 8.39 3.06
CA PRO A 138 -12.41 7.39 2.35
C PRO A 138 -12.70 7.82 0.91
N ASN A 139 -12.68 6.87 -0.02
CA ASN A 139 -12.95 7.14 -1.42
C ASN A 139 -13.76 6.00 -2.07
N PRO A 140 -14.84 6.31 -2.81
CA PRO A 140 -15.62 5.29 -3.51
C PRO A 140 -14.80 4.45 -4.49
N LYS A 141 -13.80 5.04 -5.15
CA LYS A 141 -12.95 4.35 -6.15
C LYS A 141 -12.11 3.21 -5.57
N VAL A 142 -11.87 3.24 -4.25
CA VAL A 142 -11.09 2.21 -3.56
C VAL A 142 -11.97 1.34 -2.66
N GLY A 143 -13.29 1.45 -2.77
CA GLY A 143 -14.26 0.65 -2.02
C GLY A 143 -14.34 0.96 -0.53
N THR A 144 -13.67 2.03 -0.05
CA THR A 144 -13.74 2.47 1.36
C THR A 144 -14.96 3.35 1.65
N VAL A 145 -15.73 3.69 0.62
CA VAL A 145 -17.09 4.23 0.75
C VAL A 145 -18.06 3.20 0.20
N THR A 146 -18.75 2.49 1.09
CA THR A 146 -19.62 1.37 0.72
C THR A 146 -20.74 1.17 1.74
N VAL A 147 -21.81 0.52 1.29
CA VAL A 147 -22.90 0.03 2.16
C VAL A 147 -22.54 -1.30 2.82
N ASP A 148 -21.64 -2.08 2.20
CA ASP A 148 -21.08 -3.31 2.77
C ASP A 148 -19.88 -3.00 3.67
N VAL A 149 -20.18 -2.50 4.86
CA VAL A 149 -19.17 -2.09 5.85
C VAL A 149 -18.41 -3.30 6.39
N ALA A 150 -19.09 -4.42 6.61
CA ALA A 150 -18.48 -5.63 7.12
C ALA A 150 -17.43 -6.20 6.16
N GLY A 151 -17.74 -6.26 4.86
CA GLY A 151 -16.80 -6.66 3.82
C GLY A 151 -15.59 -5.75 3.74
N ALA A 152 -15.80 -4.42 3.78
CA ALA A 152 -14.71 -3.44 3.71
C ALA A 152 -13.79 -3.49 4.94
N VAL A 153 -14.33 -3.72 6.14
CA VAL A 153 -13.53 -3.91 7.37
C VAL A 153 -12.66 -5.17 7.26
N LYS A 154 -13.26 -6.29 6.85
CA LYS A 154 -12.54 -7.55 6.67
C LYS A 154 -11.45 -7.45 5.61
N ALA A 155 -11.73 -6.80 4.48
CA ALA A 155 -10.73 -6.57 3.43
C ALA A 155 -9.58 -5.69 3.94
N SER A 156 -9.89 -4.61 4.65
CA SER A 156 -8.88 -3.71 5.20
C SER A 156 -7.98 -4.38 6.23
N LYS A 157 -8.53 -5.27 7.07
CA LYS A 157 -7.77 -6.08 8.02
C LYS A 157 -7.06 -7.27 7.37
N GLY A 158 -7.57 -7.78 6.25
CA GLY A 158 -7.02 -8.90 5.48
C GLY A 158 -5.82 -8.54 4.60
N GLY A 159 -5.29 -7.32 4.68
CA GLY A 159 -4.11 -6.92 3.90
C GLY A 159 -4.42 -6.25 2.56
N ALA A 160 -5.56 -5.56 2.46
CA ALA A 160 -5.85 -4.69 1.31
C ALA A 160 -4.83 -3.54 1.21
N VAL A 161 -4.07 -3.55 0.11
CA VAL A 161 -3.12 -2.49 -0.23
C VAL A 161 -3.76 -1.58 -1.27
N GLU A 162 -3.89 -0.30 -0.92
CA GLU A 162 -4.28 0.73 -1.89
C GLU A 162 -3.00 1.25 -2.54
N PHE A 163 -3.03 1.37 -3.86
CA PHE A 163 -1.95 1.99 -4.60
C PHE A 163 -2.45 3.18 -5.39
N ARG A 164 -1.61 4.21 -5.47
CA ARG A 164 -1.83 5.41 -6.28
C ARG A 164 -0.49 5.82 -6.87
N VAL A 165 -0.51 6.19 -8.14
CA VAL A 165 0.68 6.73 -8.80
C VAL A 165 1.04 8.10 -8.20
N GLU A 166 2.32 8.29 -7.86
CA GLU A 166 2.85 9.58 -7.44
C GLU A 166 3.22 10.45 -8.65
N LYS A 167 3.58 11.72 -8.41
CA LYS A 167 3.87 12.71 -9.45
C LYS A 167 4.97 12.30 -10.44
N ALA A 168 5.88 11.41 -10.05
CA ALA A 168 6.96 10.91 -10.89
C ALA A 168 6.57 9.67 -11.73
N GLY A 169 5.31 9.23 -11.67
CA GLY A 169 4.86 8.02 -12.37
C GLY A 169 5.26 6.72 -11.65
N ILE A 170 5.60 6.79 -10.36
CA ILE A 170 6.01 5.63 -9.56
C ILE A 170 4.84 5.19 -8.68
N ILE A 171 4.72 3.88 -8.46
CA ILE A 171 3.84 3.29 -7.46
C ILE A 171 4.70 2.62 -6.40
N HIS A 172 4.35 2.86 -5.14
CA HIS A 172 4.97 2.23 -3.98
C HIS A 172 3.93 1.40 -3.23
N ALA A 173 4.33 0.22 -2.76
CA ALA A 173 3.49 -0.61 -1.91
C ALA A 173 4.33 -1.46 -0.95
N GLY A 174 3.86 -1.57 0.29
CA GLY A 174 4.38 -2.54 1.26
C GLY A 174 3.73 -3.90 1.03
N ILE A 175 4.55 -4.90 0.71
CA ILE A 175 4.08 -6.21 0.21
C ILE A 175 4.17 -7.30 1.27
N GLY A 176 4.86 -7.04 2.37
CA GLY A 176 4.95 -7.95 3.51
C GLY A 176 6.06 -7.56 4.47
N LYS A 177 6.34 -8.46 5.41
CA LYS A 177 7.43 -8.31 6.37
C LYS A 177 8.67 -9.11 5.96
N ALA A 178 9.83 -8.70 6.43
CA ALA A 178 11.08 -9.44 6.23
C ALA A 178 11.01 -10.82 6.88
N SER A 179 10.18 -11.00 7.92
CA SER A 179 9.87 -12.30 8.52
C SER A 179 9.17 -13.29 7.58
N PHE A 180 8.46 -12.84 6.54
CA PHE A 180 7.72 -13.73 5.63
C PHE A 180 8.65 -14.61 4.80
N GLU A 181 8.18 -15.79 4.40
CA GLU A 181 8.90 -16.63 3.46
C GLU A 181 9.02 -15.96 2.09
N VAL A 182 10.12 -16.23 1.39
CA VAL A 182 10.38 -15.64 0.05
C VAL A 182 9.24 -15.94 -0.92
N LYS A 183 8.68 -17.16 -0.87
CA LYS A 183 7.56 -17.57 -1.72
C LYS A 183 6.29 -16.74 -1.44
N ALA A 184 5.97 -16.48 -0.18
CA ALA A 184 4.82 -15.66 0.19
C ALA A 184 4.97 -14.20 -0.29
N LEU A 185 6.19 -13.65 -0.19
CA LEU A 185 6.50 -12.32 -0.72
C LEU A 185 6.43 -12.28 -2.25
N GLU A 186 6.89 -13.32 -2.92
CA GLU A 186 6.80 -13.46 -4.37
C GLU A 186 5.35 -13.50 -4.86
N GLU A 187 4.50 -14.32 -4.24
CA GLU A 187 3.07 -14.39 -4.54
C GLU A 187 2.38 -13.03 -4.34
N ASN A 188 2.71 -12.34 -3.25
CA ASN A 188 2.17 -11.01 -2.98
C ASN A 188 2.65 -9.97 -4.02
N ILE A 189 3.92 -9.99 -4.43
CA ILE A 189 4.45 -9.08 -5.47
C ILE A 189 3.78 -9.36 -6.82
N ARG A 190 3.62 -10.64 -7.19
CA ARG A 190 2.94 -11.03 -8.43
C ARG A 190 1.48 -10.60 -8.44
N ALA A 191 0.75 -10.80 -7.34
CA ALA A 191 -0.63 -10.34 -7.19
C ALA A 191 -0.74 -8.81 -7.30
N PHE A 192 0.18 -8.09 -6.67
CA PHE A 192 0.25 -6.63 -6.76
C PHE A 192 0.53 -6.16 -8.20
N ALA A 193 1.49 -6.78 -8.89
CA ALA A 193 1.84 -6.44 -10.25
C ALA A 193 0.69 -6.70 -11.23
N ASP A 194 -0.01 -7.84 -11.10
CA ASP A 194 -1.20 -8.15 -11.90
C ASP A 194 -2.30 -7.08 -11.71
N ALA A 195 -2.57 -6.68 -10.46
CA ALA A 195 -3.52 -5.61 -10.17
C ALA A 195 -3.11 -4.27 -10.80
N VAL A 196 -1.82 -3.92 -10.77
CA VAL A 196 -1.30 -2.69 -11.41
C VAL A 196 -1.41 -2.76 -12.94
N LEU A 197 -1.15 -3.93 -13.54
CA LEU A 197 -1.30 -4.16 -14.98
C LEU A 197 -2.77 -4.07 -15.43
N LYS A 198 -3.69 -4.62 -14.65
CA LYS A 198 -5.14 -4.49 -14.88
C LYS A 198 -5.64 -3.06 -14.71
N ALA A 199 -5.02 -2.29 -13.83
CA ALA A 199 -5.31 -0.87 -13.64
C ALA A 199 -4.69 0.05 -14.71
N LYS A 200 -4.17 -0.51 -15.82
CA LYS A 200 -3.60 0.27 -16.92
C LYS A 200 -4.66 1.19 -17.54
N PRO A 201 -4.42 2.51 -17.60
CA PRO A 201 -5.34 3.45 -18.21
C PRO A 201 -5.24 3.39 -19.74
N ALA A 202 -6.35 3.66 -20.43
CA ALA A 202 -6.40 3.67 -21.89
C ALA A 202 -5.46 4.73 -22.52
N GLY A 203 -5.19 5.82 -21.80
CA GLY A 203 -4.27 6.88 -22.24
C GLY A 203 -2.78 6.53 -22.15
N ALA A 204 -2.41 5.41 -21.52
CA ALA A 204 -1.01 5.00 -21.39
C ALA A 204 -0.43 4.54 -22.73
N LYS A 205 0.54 5.29 -23.27
CA LYS A 205 1.25 4.97 -24.52
C LYS A 205 2.62 4.35 -24.22
N GLY A 206 3.02 3.39 -25.05
CA GLY A 206 4.31 2.70 -24.93
C GLY A 206 4.36 1.66 -23.79
N GLU A 207 5.56 1.41 -23.28
CA GLU A 207 5.78 0.44 -22.21
C GLU A 207 5.20 0.93 -20.88
N TYR A 208 4.18 0.21 -20.39
CA TYR A 208 3.47 0.60 -19.18
C TYR A 208 4.27 0.34 -17.90
N LEU A 209 5.06 -0.73 -17.84
CA LEU A 209 5.92 -1.05 -16.69
C LEU A 209 7.38 -0.92 -17.09
N LYS A 210 8.04 0.17 -16.68
CA LYS A 210 9.41 0.51 -17.10
C LYS A 210 10.46 -0.15 -16.21
N ARG A 211 10.28 -0.10 -14.89
CA ARG A 211 11.23 -0.63 -13.91
C ARG A 211 10.52 -1.14 -12.67
N VAL A 212 11.07 -2.20 -12.09
CA VAL A 212 10.65 -2.72 -10.79
C VAL A 212 11.86 -2.76 -9.88
N ALA A 213 11.69 -2.31 -8.65
CA ALA A 213 12.69 -2.44 -7.60
C ALA A 213 12.02 -2.92 -6.32
N VAL A 214 12.72 -3.78 -5.59
CA VAL A 214 12.29 -4.27 -4.27
C VAL A 214 13.30 -3.79 -3.24
N SER A 215 12.82 -3.35 -2.09
CA SER A 215 13.65 -2.82 -1.00
C SER A 215 13.05 -3.18 0.34
N SER A 216 13.88 -3.23 1.38
CA SER A 216 13.40 -3.19 2.76
C SER A 216 13.44 -1.75 3.29
N THR A 217 12.68 -1.46 4.34
CA THR A 217 12.58 -0.11 4.94
C THR A 217 13.94 0.54 5.22
N MET A 218 14.94 -0.22 5.69
CA MET A 218 16.28 0.30 6.04
C MET A 218 17.40 -0.28 5.17
N GLY A 219 17.05 -1.08 4.16
CA GLY A 219 17.98 -1.82 3.32
C GLY A 219 18.30 -1.15 1.99
N VAL A 220 18.76 -1.96 1.05
CA VAL A 220 19.07 -1.54 -0.32
C VAL A 220 17.91 -1.86 -1.25
N GLY A 221 17.75 -1.03 -2.28
CA GLY A 221 16.89 -1.33 -3.41
C GLY A 221 17.61 -2.23 -4.41
N VAL A 222 17.02 -3.39 -4.70
CA VAL A 222 17.48 -4.32 -5.73
C VAL A 222 16.56 -4.19 -6.93
N LYS A 223 17.13 -3.98 -8.12
CA LYS A 223 16.34 -3.91 -9.35
C LYS A 223 15.96 -5.31 -9.79
N VAL A 224 14.69 -5.48 -10.12
CA VAL A 224 14.13 -6.74 -10.57
C VAL A 224 13.85 -6.65 -12.05
N GLU A 225 14.09 -7.75 -12.75
CA GLU A 225 13.69 -7.87 -14.14
C GLU A 225 12.16 -7.77 -14.27
N PRO A 226 11.60 -6.81 -15.04
CA PRO A 226 10.15 -6.67 -15.15
C PRO A 226 9.43 -7.90 -15.72
N ALA A 227 10.14 -8.71 -16.52
CA ALA A 227 9.62 -9.96 -17.06
C ALA A 227 9.39 -11.03 -15.97
N SER A 228 10.23 -11.09 -14.94
CA SER A 228 10.10 -12.08 -13.87
C SER A 228 8.93 -11.80 -12.92
N VAL A 229 8.30 -10.63 -13.04
CA VAL A 229 7.18 -10.19 -12.20
C VAL A 229 5.83 -10.42 -12.89
N LYS A 230 5.82 -10.51 -14.23
CA LYS A 230 4.59 -10.77 -15.00
C LYS A 230 4.19 -12.24 -14.82
N ILE A 231 2.95 -12.47 -14.40
CA ILE A 231 2.29 -13.74 -14.65
C ILE A 231 1.92 -13.71 -16.14
N VAL A 232 2.55 -14.58 -16.94
CA VAL A 232 2.10 -14.85 -18.32
C VAL A 232 0.76 -15.58 -18.25
#